data_AF-G1P0Y2-F1
#
_entry.id   AF-G1P0Y2-F1
#
_cell.length_a   1.000
_cell.length_b   1.000
_cell.length_c   1.000
_cell.angle_alpha   90.00
_cell.angle_beta   90.00
_cell.angle_gamma   90.00
#
_symmetry.space_group_name_H-M   'P 1'
#
loop_
_entity.id
_entity.type
_entity.pdbx_description
1 polymer ?
#
loop_
_entity_poly.entity_id
_entity_poly.type
_entity_poly.pdbx_seq_one_letter_code
_entity_poly.pdbx_strand_id
1 'polypeptide(L)'
;QVHGTQFMEFSEVENQDDYYSTEAGYIHTQDQQGVHVMYDEALSDLKELEAELLLVASHYIEKEKGHKEGSKSNAGQVWGWAHAGVDRFAVLCDLWTWEAALLENKRQLLDCYFEAYQHTLDPEERFALAQVITDIMYRGPRFDLSHPYFIKAYRDECTCLRLHQQLLRGILNQHIERQREYVQRLWQEGRPDESNNFGLPLNIICKQLISINNSCPALKNIYLLEFHPSLGLASLIPRALEHLFQEARHICRPASPSGLALLERRLLQLALDVWLTPATPESWYSAQLQKDLLSAKVMGDPFLVEEIGLLALKSAAAEGQNQGRGARVLLLETFSKLLELVTLRHRLVEMSLESAHLARLYKKMAWEMGFEEYHLHLRPVHFEFATHKDKVDHPPPVFITSLLENSDRIDRYSPTTLVLAISEVDDNQVGKFSFYTKEAILKLLFHSGVENMQVILACQAAQKNALMVAVQHAFFYHTPRGGCPAEVQIGEPEACYHDPPANIRLFLPCVLPSLPLPLPLLPPFFLFSPFLFSFSHFPLFPVFLFSFL
;
A
#
# COMPACT_ATOMS: atom_id res chain seq x y z
N GLN A 1 -28.81 -6.72 -11.89
CA GLN A 1 -27.84 -7.47 -11.08
C GLN A 1 -28.17 -8.95 -11.26
N VAL A 2 -27.64 -9.58 -12.30
CA VAL A 2 -27.88 -11.00 -12.57
C VAL A 2 -27.00 -11.78 -11.61
N HIS A 3 -27.60 -12.54 -10.71
CA HIS A 3 -26.88 -13.44 -9.81
C HIS A 3 -26.28 -14.56 -10.67
N GLY A 4 -24.95 -14.73 -10.62
CA GLY A 4 -24.22 -15.71 -11.45
C GLY A 4 -24.69 -17.16 -11.31
N THR A 5 -25.49 -17.48 -10.29
CA THR A 5 -26.12 -18.79 -10.10
C THR A 5 -27.31 -19.07 -11.02
N GLN A 6 -28.05 -18.06 -11.48
CA GLN A 6 -29.19 -18.26 -12.39
C GLN A 6 -28.77 -18.52 -13.85
N PHE A 7 -27.50 -18.29 -14.20
CA PHE A 7 -26.99 -18.53 -15.55
C PHE A 7 -26.72 -20.02 -15.83
N MET A 8 -26.51 -20.83 -14.80
CA MET A 8 -26.18 -22.26 -14.92
C MET A 8 -27.40 -23.20 -15.05
N GLU A 9 -28.63 -22.70 -14.95
CA GLU A 9 -29.85 -23.53 -14.97
C GLU A 9 -30.44 -23.73 -16.38
N PHE A 10 -29.87 -23.12 -17.42
CA PHE A 10 -30.35 -23.28 -18.79
C PHE A 10 -29.59 -24.41 -19.51
N SER A 11 -30.32 -25.44 -19.94
CA SER A 11 -29.80 -26.58 -20.72
C SER A 11 -29.29 -26.19 -22.14
N GLU A 12 -29.48 -24.94 -22.54
CA GLU A 12 -28.96 -24.33 -23.79
C GLU A 12 -27.61 -23.64 -23.59
N VAL A 13 -27.08 -23.61 -22.35
CA VAL A 13 -25.72 -23.14 -22.06
C VAL A 13 -24.77 -24.34 -22.25
N GLU A 14 -24.64 -24.79 -23.50
CA GLU A 14 -23.44 -25.50 -23.93
C GLU A 14 -22.27 -24.56 -23.72
N ASN A 15 -21.25 -25.00 -22.98
CA ASN A 15 -20.05 -24.27 -22.57
C ASN A 15 -19.59 -23.20 -23.57
N GLN A 16 -20.08 -21.94 -23.49
CA GLN A 16 -19.75 -20.82 -24.41
C GLN A 16 -18.35 -20.26 -24.16
N ASP A 17 -17.52 -21.01 -23.44
CA ASP A 17 -16.16 -20.62 -23.14
C ASP A 17 -15.28 -20.94 -24.34
N ASP A 18 -14.63 -19.91 -24.87
CA ASP A 18 -13.58 -20.07 -25.85
C ASP A 18 -12.41 -20.85 -25.25
N TYR A 19 -11.86 -21.77 -26.04
CA TYR A 19 -10.70 -22.57 -25.65
C TYR A 19 -9.42 -21.85 -26.05
N TYR A 20 -8.45 -21.80 -25.14
CA TYR A 20 -7.16 -21.18 -25.39
C TYR A 20 -6.07 -22.24 -25.42
N SER A 21 -5.32 -22.34 -26.51
CA SER A 21 -4.13 -23.17 -26.62
C SER A 21 -2.89 -22.32 -26.91
N THR A 22 -1.73 -22.80 -26.45
CA THR A 22 -0.46 -22.11 -26.70
C THR A 22 0.42 -22.98 -27.59
N GLU A 23 0.69 -22.52 -28.81
CA GLU A 23 1.59 -23.20 -29.76
C GLU A 23 2.74 -22.28 -30.13
N ALA A 24 3.98 -22.75 -29.98
CA ALA A 24 5.20 -21.97 -30.27
C ALA A 24 5.25 -20.56 -29.63
N GLY A 25 4.55 -20.36 -28.49
CA GLY A 25 4.47 -19.08 -27.78
C GLY A 25 3.33 -18.16 -28.24
N TYR A 26 2.53 -18.57 -29.21
CA TYR A 26 1.32 -17.87 -29.66
C TYR A 26 0.09 -18.43 -28.97
N ILE A 27 -0.83 -17.54 -28.58
CA ILE A 27 -2.13 -17.92 -28.03
C ILE A 27 -3.10 -18.07 -29.20
N HIS A 28 -3.72 -19.23 -29.28
CA HIS A 28 -4.78 -19.53 -30.22
C HIS A 28 -6.10 -19.62 -29.47
N THR A 29 -7.07 -18.81 -29.88
CA THR A 29 -8.45 -18.91 -29.41
C THR A 29 -9.22 -19.81 -30.35
N GLN A 30 -9.93 -20.79 -29.79
CA GLN A 30 -10.76 -21.74 -30.50
C GLN A 30 -12.19 -21.62 -29.99
N ASP A 31 -13.15 -21.62 -30.91
CA ASP A 31 -14.54 -21.73 -30.54
C ASP A 31 -14.87 -23.14 -29.98
N GLN A 32 -16.13 -23.34 -29.59
CA GLN A 32 -16.64 -24.63 -29.12
C GLN A 32 -16.45 -25.79 -30.12
N GLN A 33 -16.30 -25.48 -31.40
CA GLN A 33 -16.12 -26.46 -32.48
C GLN A 33 -14.63 -26.75 -32.74
N GLY A 34 -13.72 -26.11 -32.00
CA GLY A 34 -12.27 -26.22 -32.17
C GLY A 34 -11.73 -25.39 -33.33
N VAL A 35 -12.52 -24.48 -33.89
CA VAL A 35 -12.11 -23.61 -35.00
C VAL A 35 -11.38 -22.39 -34.44
N HIS A 36 -10.23 -22.06 -35.02
CA HIS A 36 -9.50 -20.86 -34.64
C HIS A 36 -10.30 -19.59 -34.97
N VAL A 37 -10.52 -18.76 -33.95
CA VAL A 37 -11.25 -17.50 -34.06
C VAL A 37 -10.37 -16.33 -33.62
N MET A 38 -10.69 -15.15 -34.16
CA MET A 38 -10.11 -13.86 -33.76
C MET A 38 -11.27 -12.91 -33.48
N TYR A 39 -11.22 -12.18 -32.36
CA TYR A 39 -12.28 -11.24 -32.02
C TYR A 39 -12.26 -10.03 -32.97
N ASP A 40 -13.44 -9.59 -33.39
CA ASP A 40 -13.61 -8.42 -34.26
C ASP A 40 -13.01 -7.15 -33.64
N GLU A 41 -13.15 -6.97 -32.32
CA GLU A 41 -12.55 -5.85 -31.58
C GLU A 41 -11.01 -5.89 -31.64
N ALA A 42 -10.39 -7.07 -31.53
CA ALA A 42 -8.93 -7.19 -31.66
C ALA A 42 -8.45 -6.80 -33.08
N LEU A 43 -9.25 -7.08 -34.11
CA LEU A 43 -8.98 -6.62 -35.47
C LEU A 43 -9.22 -5.11 -35.63
N SER A 44 -10.17 -4.54 -34.89
CA SER A 44 -10.40 -3.09 -34.86
C SER A 44 -9.23 -2.36 -34.20
N ASP A 45 -8.82 -2.79 -33.01
CA ASP A 45 -7.69 -2.26 -32.26
C ASP A 45 -6.39 -2.29 -33.09
N LEU A 46 -6.15 -3.38 -33.83
CA LEU A 46 -4.97 -3.47 -34.70
C LEU A 46 -5.00 -2.42 -35.82
N LYS A 47 -6.16 -2.17 -36.43
CA LYS A 47 -6.29 -1.15 -37.49
C LYS A 47 -6.09 0.27 -36.95
N GLU A 48 -6.60 0.54 -35.74
CA GLU A 48 -6.39 1.82 -35.07
C GLU A 48 -4.91 2.03 -34.75
N LEU A 49 -4.24 1.00 -34.20
CA LEU A 49 -2.80 1.01 -33.93
C LEU A 49 -1.99 1.23 -35.21
N GLU A 50 -2.31 0.53 -36.30
CA GLU A 50 -1.65 0.72 -37.59
C GLU A 50 -1.73 2.18 -38.07
N ALA A 51 -2.91 2.81 -37.94
CA ALA A 51 -3.08 4.21 -38.31
C ALA A 51 -2.22 5.15 -37.45
N GLU A 52 -2.16 4.92 -36.13
CA GLU A 52 -1.32 5.71 -35.22
C GLU A 52 0.17 5.55 -35.53
N LEU A 53 0.65 4.32 -35.72
CA LEU A 53 2.05 4.04 -36.04
C LEU A 53 2.45 4.69 -37.37
N LEU A 54 1.57 4.70 -38.37
CA LEU A 54 1.83 5.38 -39.65
C LEU A 54 1.92 6.91 -39.50
N LEU A 55 1.14 7.52 -38.61
CA LEU A 55 1.24 8.94 -38.29
C LEU A 55 2.58 9.27 -37.64
N VAL A 56 3.02 8.45 -36.68
CA VAL A 56 4.34 8.58 -36.03
C VAL A 56 5.45 8.42 -37.06
N ALA A 57 5.40 7.37 -37.89
CA ALA A 57 6.38 7.13 -38.95
C ALA A 57 6.52 8.35 -39.88
N SER A 58 5.38 8.86 -40.35
CA SER A 58 5.32 9.99 -41.27
C SER A 58 5.94 11.25 -40.65
N HIS A 59 5.66 11.53 -39.38
CA HIS A 59 6.24 12.66 -38.67
C HIS A 59 7.77 12.60 -38.64
N TYR A 60 8.35 11.47 -38.24
CA TYR A 60 9.81 11.35 -38.11
C TYR A 60 10.52 11.29 -39.46
N ILE A 61 9.89 10.72 -40.49
CA ILE A 61 10.39 10.78 -41.87
C ILE A 61 10.43 12.22 -42.37
N GLU A 62 9.39 13.02 -42.12
CA GLU A 62 9.37 14.44 -42.53
C GLU A 62 10.34 15.31 -41.71
N LYS A 63 10.43 15.09 -40.40
CA LYS A 63 11.35 15.81 -39.51
C LYS A 63 12.80 15.71 -39.97
N GLU A 64 13.23 14.53 -40.44
CA GLU A 64 14.59 14.33 -40.94
C GLU A 64 14.82 14.96 -42.33
N LYS A 65 13.77 15.08 -43.16
CA LYS A 65 13.83 15.79 -44.44
C LYS A 65 14.07 17.29 -44.25
N GLY A 66 13.36 17.93 -43.31
CA GLY A 66 13.51 19.36 -43.02
C GLY A 66 14.90 19.76 -42.50
N HIS A 67 15.62 18.85 -41.84
CA HIS A 67 17.01 19.08 -41.42
C HIS A 67 18.02 19.00 -42.58
N LYS A 68 17.72 18.26 -43.66
CA LYS A 68 18.64 18.08 -44.80
C LYS A 68 18.53 19.19 -45.86
N GLU A 69 17.38 19.85 -46.00
CA GLU A 69 17.18 20.97 -46.95
C GLU A 69 17.93 22.26 -46.56
N GLY A 70 18.37 22.42 -45.30
CA GLY A 70 19.24 23.51 -44.85
C GLY A 70 20.72 23.36 -45.26
N SER A 71 21.11 22.19 -45.75
CA SER A 71 22.46 21.91 -46.27
C SER A 71 22.43 22.02 -47.78
N LYS A 72 22.91 23.14 -48.34
CA LYS A 72 22.89 23.46 -49.77
C LYS A 72 23.35 22.27 -50.64
N SER A 73 22.43 21.60 -51.30
CA SER A 73 22.71 20.81 -52.48
C SER A 73 22.12 21.53 -53.70
N ASN A 74 22.97 21.74 -54.71
CA ASN A 74 22.69 22.56 -55.87
C ASN A 74 21.47 22.08 -56.66
N ALA A 75 20.71 23.06 -57.15
CA ALA A 75 19.54 22.90 -57.98
C ALA A 75 19.80 22.07 -59.24
N GLY A 76 18.83 21.21 -59.58
CA GLY A 76 18.69 20.68 -60.94
C GLY A 76 18.63 19.16 -61.05
N GLN A 77 17.70 18.50 -60.35
CA GLN A 77 17.27 17.15 -60.75
C GLN A 77 15.82 16.90 -60.36
N VAL A 78 15.07 16.40 -61.33
CA VAL A 78 13.65 16.06 -61.28
C VAL A 78 13.36 15.20 -60.05
N TRP A 79 12.56 15.71 -59.12
CA TRP A 79 12.19 15.07 -57.86
C TRP A 79 11.19 13.93 -58.10
N GLY A 80 11.67 12.82 -58.65
CA GLY A 80 10.89 11.60 -58.80
C GLY A 80 10.82 10.83 -57.49
N TRP A 81 9.81 11.08 -56.65
CA TRP A 81 9.11 10.21 -55.67
C TRP A 81 9.90 9.29 -54.70
N ALA A 82 11.22 9.20 -54.82
CA ALA A 82 12.15 8.40 -54.05
C ALA A 82 13.15 9.34 -53.38
N HIS A 83 12.72 9.93 -52.26
CA HIS A 83 13.51 10.86 -51.47
C HIS A 83 14.60 10.09 -50.69
N ALA A 84 15.84 10.13 -51.18
CA ALA A 84 16.97 9.23 -50.83
C ALA A 84 17.63 9.43 -49.45
N GLY A 85 17.00 10.16 -48.52
CA GLY A 85 17.63 10.51 -47.25
C GLY A 85 17.32 9.58 -46.08
N VAL A 86 16.14 8.94 -46.07
CA VAL A 86 15.59 8.21 -44.92
C VAL A 86 15.10 6.84 -45.38
N ASP A 87 15.60 5.78 -44.77
CA ASP A 87 15.12 4.42 -45.04
C ASP A 87 13.76 4.21 -44.37
N ARG A 88 12.69 4.31 -45.18
CA ARG A 88 11.31 4.16 -44.70
C ARG A 88 11.01 2.74 -44.22
N PHE A 89 11.64 1.73 -44.83
CA PHE A 89 11.45 0.35 -44.38
C PHE A 89 12.09 0.14 -43.01
N ALA A 90 13.28 0.71 -42.78
CA ALA A 90 13.90 0.68 -41.45
C ALA A 90 13.01 1.35 -40.38
N VAL A 91 12.42 2.51 -40.68
CA VAL A 91 11.49 3.19 -39.75
C VAL A 91 10.27 2.33 -39.41
N LEU A 92 9.64 1.69 -40.41
CA LEU A 92 8.51 0.79 -40.19
C LEU A 92 8.91 -0.48 -39.41
N CYS A 93 10.07 -1.07 -39.73
CA CYS A 93 10.62 -2.21 -39.01
C CYS A 93 10.89 -1.85 -37.54
N ASP A 94 11.47 -0.69 -37.27
CA ASP A 94 11.70 -0.21 -35.89
C ASP A 94 10.37 -0.06 -35.13
N LEU A 95 9.35 0.56 -35.73
CA LEU A 95 8.04 0.73 -35.08
C LEU A 95 7.44 -0.61 -34.65
N TRP A 96 7.32 -1.56 -35.57
CA TRP A 96 6.76 -2.87 -35.26
C TRP A 96 7.61 -3.66 -34.28
N THR A 97 8.94 -3.56 -34.37
CA THR A 97 9.84 -4.22 -33.42
C THR A 97 9.64 -3.69 -32.00
N TRP A 98 9.52 -2.38 -31.85
CA TRP A 98 9.33 -1.75 -30.54
C TRP A 98 7.90 -1.88 -30.01
N GLU A 99 6.90 -1.91 -30.87
CA GLU A 99 5.51 -2.21 -30.48
C GLU A 99 5.38 -3.65 -29.97
N ALA A 100 5.95 -4.63 -30.69
CA ALA A 100 6.01 -6.02 -30.23
C ALA A 100 6.75 -6.13 -28.88
N ALA A 101 7.86 -5.40 -28.72
CA ALA A 101 8.56 -5.35 -27.44
C ALA A 101 7.68 -4.75 -26.32
N LEU A 102 6.91 -3.69 -26.59
CA LEU A 102 6.01 -3.08 -25.62
C LEU A 102 4.92 -4.08 -25.18
N LEU A 103 4.28 -4.75 -26.14
CA LEU A 103 3.26 -5.77 -25.87
C LEU A 103 3.81 -6.93 -25.03
N GLU A 104 5.04 -7.37 -25.30
CA GLU A 104 5.69 -8.41 -24.49
C GLU A 104 5.92 -7.95 -23.04
N ASN A 105 6.37 -6.70 -22.83
CA ASN A 105 6.55 -6.16 -21.47
C ASN A 105 5.19 -5.96 -20.76
N LYS A 106 4.13 -5.59 -21.49
CA LYS A 106 2.76 -5.55 -20.94
C LYS A 106 2.30 -6.93 -20.50
N ARG A 107 2.42 -7.93 -21.38
CA ARG A 107 2.05 -9.33 -21.09
C ARG A 107 2.68 -9.81 -19.80
N GLN A 108 4.01 -9.64 -19.66
CA GLN A 108 4.73 -10.06 -18.45
C GLN A 108 4.24 -9.40 -17.15
N LEU A 109 3.78 -8.14 -17.21
CA LEU A 109 3.19 -7.46 -16.06
C LEU A 109 1.75 -7.91 -15.82
N LEU A 110 0.97 -8.09 -16.88
CA LEU A 110 -0.41 -8.56 -16.83
C LEU A 110 -0.49 -9.97 -16.25
N ASP A 111 0.42 -10.87 -16.62
CA ASP A 111 0.47 -12.23 -16.10
C ASP A 111 0.56 -12.24 -14.56
N CYS A 112 1.34 -11.33 -13.95
CA CYS A 112 1.43 -11.20 -12.49
C CYS A 112 0.09 -10.78 -11.87
N TYR A 113 -0.62 -9.82 -12.47
CA TYR A 113 -1.92 -9.37 -11.97
C TYR A 113 -3.02 -10.41 -12.22
N PHE A 114 -2.94 -11.16 -13.31
CA PHE A 114 -3.90 -12.20 -13.65
C PHE A 114 -3.78 -13.39 -12.69
N GLU A 115 -2.56 -13.80 -12.34
CA GLU A 115 -2.34 -14.81 -11.29
C GLU A 115 -2.90 -14.32 -9.93
N ALA A 116 -2.69 -13.05 -9.57
CA ALA A 116 -3.30 -12.47 -8.36
C ALA A 116 -4.84 -12.45 -8.42
N TYR A 117 -5.42 -12.13 -9.58
CA TYR A 117 -6.86 -12.12 -9.82
C TYR A 117 -7.49 -13.50 -9.61
N GLN A 118 -6.83 -14.56 -10.08
CA GLN A 118 -7.28 -15.95 -9.91
C GLN A 118 -7.32 -16.37 -8.42
N HIS A 119 -6.42 -15.86 -7.60
CA HIS A 119 -6.38 -16.12 -6.15
C HIS A 119 -7.38 -15.29 -5.32
N THR A 120 -7.85 -14.18 -5.86
CA THR A 120 -8.72 -13.25 -5.13
C THR A 120 -10.13 -13.82 -5.06
N LEU A 121 -10.77 -13.77 -3.88
CA LEU A 121 -12.15 -14.23 -3.68
C LEU A 121 -13.14 -13.07 -3.52
N ASP A 122 -12.66 -11.94 -3.01
CA ASP A 122 -13.49 -10.75 -2.78
C ASP A 122 -13.88 -10.07 -4.10
N PRO A 123 -15.17 -9.78 -4.33
CA PRO A 123 -15.63 -9.16 -5.57
C PRO A 123 -15.10 -7.75 -5.79
N GLU A 124 -14.90 -6.94 -4.74
CA GLU A 124 -14.42 -5.57 -4.87
C GLU A 124 -12.93 -5.55 -5.23
N GLU A 125 -12.13 -6.39 -4.57
CA GLU A 125 -10.71 -6.59 -4.90
C GLU A 125 -10.54 -7.15 -6.31
N ARG A 126 -11.38 -8.11 -6.72
CA ARG A 126 -11.40 -8.63 -8.11
C ARG A 126 -11.69 -7.53 -9.12
N PHE A 127 -12.71 -6.72 -8.88
CA PHE A 127 -13.04 -5.60 -9.77
C PHE A 127 -11.90 -4.58 -9.84
N ALA A 128 -11.26 -4.27 -8.71
CA ALA A 128 -10.12 -3.37 -8.68
C ALA A 128 -8.92 -3.92 -9.46
N LEU A 129 -8.64 -5.23 -9.38
CA LEU A 129 -7.60 -5.88 -10.19
C LEU A 129 -7.95 -5.89 -11.68
N ALA A 130 -9.20 -6.16 -12.04
CA ALA A 130 -9.66 -6.10 -13.43
C ALA A 130 -9.45 -4.70 -14.03
N GLN A 131 -9.76 -3.64 -13.27
CA GLN A 131 -9.49 -2.27 -13.70
C GLN A 131 -8.00 -2.04 -13.97
N VAL A 132 -7.12 -2.49 -13.06
CA VAL A 132 -5.66 -2.37 -13.24
C VAL A 132 -5.18 -3.10 -14.50
N ILE A 133 -5.71 -4.29 -14.75
CA ILE A 133 -5.42 -5.07 -15.97
C ILE A 133 -5.83 -4.27 -17.21
N THR A 134 -7.05 -3.75 -17.25
CA THR A 134 -7.56 -2.93 -18.38
C THR A 134 -6.74 -1.65 -18.58
N ASP A 135 -6.35 -0.96 -17.51
CA ASP A 135 -5.53 0.26 -17.59
C ASP A 135 -4.15 -0.03 -18.20
N ILE A 136 -3.53 -1.15 -17.83
CA ILE A 136 -2.24 -1.59 -18.39
C ILE A 136 -2.38 -2.00 -19.85
N MET A 137 -3.48 -2.69 -20.21
CA MET A 137 -3.78 -3.06 -21.60
C MET A 137 -3.89 -1.80 -22.47
N TYR A 138 -4.62 -0.78 -22.01
CA TYR A 138 -4.81 0.49 -22.74
C TYR A 138 -3.54 1.36 -22.85
N ARG A 139 -2.60 1.24 -21.92
CA ARG A 139 -1.41 2.12 -21.83
C ARG A 139 -0.55 2.14 -23.11
N GLY A 140 -0.46 3.28 -23.79
CA GLY A 140 0.41 3.46 -24.96
C GLY A 140 1.76 4.15 -24.68
N PRO A 141 2.67 4.21 -25.66
CA PRO A 141 3.91 4.99 -25.58
C PRO A 141 3.65 6.50 -25.54
N ARG A 142 4.27 7.18 -24.57
CA ARG A 142 4.24 8.65 -24.46
C ARG A 142 5.23 9.29 -25.41
N PHE A 143 4.82 9.50 -26.66
CA PHE A 143 5.66 10.14 -27.67
C PHE A 143 5.99 11.58 -27.31
N ASP A 144 7.26 11.93 -27.42
CA ASP A 144 7.74 13.30 -27.32
C ASP A 144 8.41 13.68 -28.65
N LEU A 145 7.67 14.46 -29.44
CA LEU A 145 8.05 14.86 -30.78
C LEU A 145 9.28 15.78 -30.80
N SER A 146 9.72 16.30 -29.65
CA SER A 146 10.99 17.03 -29.56
C SER A 146 12.20 16.13 -29.74
N HIS A 147 12.12 14.85 -29.33
CA HIS A 147 13.25 13.91 -29.44
C HIS A 147 13.61 13.62 -30.90
N PRO A 148 14.88 13.27 -31.18
CA PRO A 148 15.31 12.92 -32.54
C PRO A 148 14.55 11.74 -33.14
N TYR A 149 14.12 10.77 -32.32
CA TYR A 149 13.49 9.55 -32.79
C TYR A 149 12.52 8.95 -31.74
N PHE A 150 11.47 8.26 -32.20
CA PHE A 150 10.39 7.73 -31.35
C PHE A 150 10.81 6.56 -30.45
N ILE A 151 11.89 5.83 -30.80
CA ILE A 151 12.38 4.68 -30.03
C ILE A 151 12.57 5.00 -28.55
N LYS A 152 12.93 6.25 -28.23
CA LYS A 152 13.12 6.65 -26.84
C LYS A 152 11.85 6.52 -26.00
N ALA A 153 10.68 6.89 -26.55
CA ALA A 153 9.40 6.74 -25.86
C ALA A 153 9.11 5.27 -25.53
N TYR A 154 9.30 4.37 -26.50
CA TYR A 154 9.18 2.94 -26.29
C TYR A 154 10.16 2.39 -25.24
N ARG A 155 11.43 2.78 -25.30
CA ARG A 155 12.44 2.35 -24.33
C ARG A 155 12.07 2.78 -22.91
N ASP A 156 11.61 4.02 -22.75
CA ASP A 156 11.24 4.56 -21.45
C ASP A 156 9.97 3.86 -20.91
N GLU A 157 8.94 3.63 -21.73
CA GLU A 157 7.75 2.86 -21.33
C GLU A 157 8.08 1.41 -20.97
N CYS A 158 8.79 0.68 -21.84
CA CYS A 158 9.15 -0.71 -21.57
C CYS A 158 9.97 -0.83 -20.28
N THR A 159 10.79 0.17 -19.96
CA THR A 159 11.54 0.20 -18.70
C THR A 159 10.60 0.41 -17.50
N CYS A 160 9.61 1.30 -17.61
CA CYS A 160 8.60 1.47 -16.55
C CYS A 160 7.83 0.17 -16.31
N LEU A 161 7.36 -0.49 -17.36
CA LEU A 161 6.65 -1.77 -17.26
C LEU A 161 7.49 -2.85 -16.57
N ARG A 162 8.78 -2.99 -16.93
CA ARG A 162 9.69 -3.95 -16.27
C ARG A 162 9.93 -3.63 -14.80
N LEU A 163 10.15 -2.37 -14.44
CA LEU A 163 10.36 -1.99 -13.05
C LEU A 163 9.11 -2.25 -12.21
N HIS A 164 7.93 -1.93 -12.74
CA HIS A 164 6.66 -2.25 -12.11
C HIS A 164 6.49 -3.77 -11.92
N GLN A 165 6.78 -4.55 -12.97
CA GLN A 165 6.70 -6.01 -12.92
C GLN A 165 7.65 -6.60 -11.89
N GLN A 166 8.90 -6.12 -11.79
CA GLN A 166 9.86 -6.56 -10.79
C GLN A 166 9.41 -6.24 -9.36
N LEU A 167 8.91 -5.03 -9.14
CA LEU A 167 8.37 -4.61 -7.84
C LEU A 167 7.18 -5.48 -7.42
N LEU A 168 6.18 -5.60 -8.29
CA LEU A 168 4.98 -6.40 -8.06
C LEU A 168 5.34 -7.87 -7.77
N ARG A 169 6.16 -8.48 -8.63
CA ARG A 169 6.61 -9.86 -8.46
C ARG A 169 7.35 -10.06 -7.14
N GLY A 170 8.19 -9.10 -6.74
CA GLY A 170 8.87 -9.12 -5.44
C GLY A 170 7.89 -9.15 -4.26
N ILE A 171 6.89 -8.27 -4.28
CA ILE A 171 5.86 -8.15 -3.22
C ILE A 171 5.00 -9.41 -3.14
N LEU A 172 4.41 -9.83 -4.26
CA LEU A 172 3.47 -10.96 -4.28
C LEU A 172 4.16 -12.29 -3.95
N ASN A 173 5.39 -12.49 -4.42
CA ASN A 173 6.16 -13.69 -4.05
C ASN A 173 6.48 -13.73 -2.55
N GLN A 174 6.74 -12.58 -1.91
CA GLN A 174 6.93 -12.54 -0.46
C GLN A 174 5.62 -12.83 0.28
N HIS A 175 4.48 -12.35 -0.22
CA HIS A 175 3.16 -12.67 0.35
C HIS A 175 2.87 -14.17 0.31
N ILE A 176 3.11 -14.82 -0.84
CA ILE A 176 2.98 -16.27 -1.02
C ILE A 176 3.81 -17.01 0.03
N GLU A 177 5.09 -16.66 0.18
CA GLU A 177 5.97 -17.33 1.14
C GLU A 177 5.56 -17.11 2.60
N ARG A 178 5.22 -15.88 2.99
CA ARG A 178 4.78 -15.60 4.35
C ARG A 178 3.51 -16.37 4.72
N GLN A 179 2.60 -16.53 3.76
CA GLN A 179 1.39 -17.34 3.96
C GLN A 179 1.71 -18.83 4.07
N ARG A 180 2.60 -19.36 3.21
CA ARG A 180 3.08 -20.75 3.33
C ARG A 180 3.73 -21.00 4.68
N GLU A 181 4.65 -20.14 5.11
CA GLU A 181 5.31 -20.23 6.42
C GLU A 181 4.30 -20.16 7.57
N TYR A 182 3.23 -19.37 7.45
CA TYR A 182 2.18 -19.32 8.44
C TYR A 182 1.39 -20.64 8.49
N VAL A 183 0.89 -21.13 7.35
CA VAL A 183 0.12 -22.37 7.27
C VAL A 183 0.97 -23.56 7.72
N GLN A 184 2.22 -23.68 7.28
CA GLN A 184 3.14 -24.74 7.71
C GLN A 184 3.36 -24.75 9.23
N ARG A 185 3.43 -23.57 9.88
CA ARG A 185 3.53 -23.48 11.35
C ARG A 185 2.28 -23.97 12.08
N LEU A 186 1.10 -23.83 11.47
CA LEU A 186 -0.16 -24.32 12.03
C LEU A 186 -0.26 -25.84 11.94
N TRP A 187 0.12 -26.42 10.80
CA TRP A 187 -0.07 -27.83 10.47
C TRP A 187 1.15 -28.73 10.77
N GLN A 188 2.01 -28.36 11.73
CA GLN A 188 3.18 -29.18 12.11
C GLN A 188 2.80 -30.54 12.70
N GLU A 189 3.57 -31.58 12.37
CA GLU A 189 3.39 -32.94 12.88
C GLU A 189 3.53 -32.98 14.42
N GLY A 190 2.54 -33.55 15.12
CA GLY A 190 2.55 -33.71 16.58
C GLY A 190 1.52 -32.88 17.37
N ARG A 191 0.62 -32.13 16.71
CA ARG A 191 -0.51 -31.47 17.39
C ARG A 191 -1.67 -32.44 17.63
N PRO A 192 -2.30 -32.43 18.82
CA PRO A 192 -3.40 -33.34 19.16
C PRO A 192 -4.72 -32.92 18.50
N ASP A 193 -5.43 -33.95 18.01
CA ASP A 193 -6.82 -34.02 17.51
C ASP A 193 -7.23 -33.19 16.28
N GLU A 194 -7.57 -33.90 15.19
CA GLU A 194 -8.21 -33.35 13.98
C GLU A 194 -9.60 -32.72 14.23
N SER A 195 -10.15 -32.87 15.44
CA SER A 195 -11.52 -32.46 15.78
C SER A 195 -11.71 -30.96 15.99
N ASN A 196 -10.63 -30.18 16.16
CA ASN A 196 -10.69 -28.75 16.48
C ASN A 196 -10.04 -27.83 15.42
N ASN A 197 -10.06 -28.25 14.15
CA ASN A 197 -9.45 -27.49 13.03
C ASN A 197 -10.36 -26.38 12.46
N PHE A 198 -11.54 -26.18 13.05
CA PHE A 198 -12.51 -25.21 12.54
C PHE A 198 -11.98 -23.78 12.63
N GLY A 199 -12.04 -23.04 11.52
CA GLY A 199 -11.57 -21.65 11.44
C GLY A 199 -10.08 -21.50 11.12
N LEU A 200 -9.31 -22.59 11.01
CA LEU A 200 -7.93 -22.55 10.53
C LEU A 200 -7.88 -22.49 8.99
N PRO A 201 -6.85 -21.86 8.39
CA PRO A 201 -6.62 -21.95 6.96
C PRO A 201 -6.36 -23.40 6.55
N LEU A 202 -6.82 -23.78 5.35
CA LEU A 202 -6.64 -25.12 4.80
C LEU A 202 -5.16 -25.51 4.73
N ASN A 203 -4.87 -26.77 5.03
CA ASN A 203 -3.50 -27.29 4.89
C ASN A 203 -3.08 -27.31 3.41
N ILE A 204 -1.82 -26.99 3.14
CA ILE A 204 -1.26 -26.98 1.79
C ILE A 204 -0.81 -28.40 1.44
N ILE A 205 -1.43 -28.98 0.42
CA ILE A 205 -1.06 -30.30 -0.07
C ILE A 205 0.13 -30.17 -1.03
N CYS A 206 1.34 -30.35 -0.51
CA CYS A 206 2.60 -30.20 -1.23
C CYS A 206 2.89 -31.37 -2.20
N LYS A 207 1.99 -31.63 -3.17
CA LYS A 207 2.14 -32.72 -4.16
C LYS A 207 2.76 -32.25 -5.47
N GLN A 208 2.01 -31.49 -6.25
CA GLN A 208 2.43 -31.04 -7.58
C GLN A 208 2.31 -29.52 -7.67
N LEU A 209 3.43 -28.89 -8.04
CA LEU A 209 3.46 -27.49 -8.39
C LEU A 209 2.85 -27.32 -9.79
N ILE A 210 1.98 -26.34 -9.91
CA ILE A 210 1.35 -25.92 -11.15
C ILE A 210 1.74 -24.47 -11.46
N SER A 211 1.81 -24.16 -12.73
CA SER A 211 1.79 -22.79 -13.24
C SER A 211 0.34 -22.51 -13.62
N ILE A 212 -0.25 -21.47 -13.04
CA ILE A 212 -1.64 -21.11 -13.38
C ILE A 212 -1.71 -20.53 -14.80
N ASN A 213 -0.59 -20.00 -15.29
CA ASN A 213 -0.44 -19.55 -16.67
C ASN A 213 0.21 -20.64 -17.55
N ASN A 214 -0.27 -20.79 -18.78
CA ASN A 214 -0.03 -21.96 -19.64
C ASN A 214 1.38 -22.10 -20.22
N SER A 215 2.29 -21.11 -20.04
CA SER A 215 3.65 -21.18 -20.59
C SER A 215 4.79 -21.00 -19.57
N CYS A 216 4.62 -20.15 -18.55
CA CYS A 216 5.61 -19.90 -17.51
C CYS A 216 4.94 -19.16 -16.35
N PRO A 217 5.22 -19.50 -15.08
CA PRO A 217 4.66 -18.80 -13.93
C PRO A 217 5.25 -17.37 -13.84
N ALA A 218 4.38 -16.36 -13.75
CA ALA A 218 4.81 -14.99 -13.54
C ALA A 218 5.21 -14.75 -12.07
N LEU A 219 4.45 -15.34 -11.14
CA LEU A 219 4.76 -15.41 -9.72
C LEU A 219 5.42 -16.75 -9.38
N LYS A 220 5.48 -17.10 -8.09
CA LYS A 220 5.95 -18.42 -7.66
C LYS A 220 4.91 -19.47 -8.05
N ASN A 221 5.39 -20.63 -8.51
CA ASN A 221 4.55 -21.81 -8.69
C ASN A 221 3.76 -22.12 -7.41
N ILE A 222 2.51 -22.47 -7.59
CA ILE A 222 1.58 -22.81 -6.51
C ILE A 222 1.22 -24.29 -6.55
N TYR A 223 0.69 -24.84 -5.47
CA TYR A 223 0.06 -26.16 -5.50
C TYR A 223 -1.38 -26.06 -6.01
N LEU A 224 -1.91 -27.16 -6.58
CA LEU A 224 -3.23 -27.18 -7.24
C LEU A 224 -4.40 -26.63 -6.40
N LEU A 225 -4.35 -26.82 -5.08
CA LEU A 225 -5.39 -26.39 -4.14
C LEU A 225 -4.89 -25.29 -3.18
N GLU A 226 -3.80 -24.61 -3.54
CA GLU A 226 -3.24 -23.52 -2.77
C GLU A 226 -3.87 -22.19 -3.19
N PHE A 227 -4.41 -21.46 -2.23
CA PHE A 227 -5.04 -20.17 -2.45
C PHE A 227 -4.42 -19.10 -1.55
N HIS A 228 -4.18 -17.93 -2.13
CA HIS A 228 -3.59 -16.77 -1.44
C HIS A 228 -4.50 -15.54 -1.54
N PRO A 229 -5.55 -15.43 -0.71
CA PRO A 229 -6.51 -14.33 -0.81
C PRO A 229 -5.89 -12.94 -0.67
N SER A 230 -4.76 -12.81 0.04
CA SER A 230 -4.06 -11.53 0.23
C SER A 230 -3.47 -10.95 -1.06
N LEU A 231 -3.42 -11.73 -2.14
CA LEU A 231 -2.99 -11.22 -3.45
C LEU A 231 -4.01 -10.26 -4.05
N GLY A 232 -5.27 -10.23 -3.58
CA GLY A 232 -6.27 -9.22 -3.95
C GLY A 232 -5.83 -7.78 -3.65
N LEU A 233 -4.99 -7.61 -2.62
CA LEU A 233 -4.40 -6.33 -2.24
C LEU A 233 -3.41 -5.80 -3.28
N ALA A 234 -3.02 -6.59 -4.30
CA ALA A 234 -2.12 -6.14 -5.37
C ALA A 234 -2.66 -4.90 -6.12
N SER A 235 -3.99 -4.72 -6.14
CA SER A 235 -4.65 -3.54 -6.73
C SER A 235 -4.28 -2.21 -6.03
N LEU A 236 -3.80 -2.26 -4.79
CA LEU A 236 -3.37 -1.07 -4.04
C LEU A 236 -2.00 -0.55 -4.49
N ILE A 237 -1.14 -1.42 -5.04
CA ILE A 237 0.21 -1.05 -5.51
C ILE A 237 0.16 0.04 -6.59
N PRO A 238 -0.57 -0.13 -7.71
CA PRO A 238 -0.64 0.91 -8.74
C PRO A 238 -1.31 2.18 -8.23
N ARG A 239 -2.30 2.09 -7.33
CA ARG A 239 -2.92 3.27 -6.70
C ARG A 239 -1.91 4.08 -5.88
N ALA A 240 -1.07 3.40 -5.10
CA ALA A 240 -0.01 4.04 -4.34
C ALA A 240 1.05 4.66 -5.25
N LEU A 241 1.46 3.95 -6.32
CA LEU A 241 2.42 4.47 -7.30
C LEU A 241 1.88 5.69 -8.06
N GLU A 242 0.60 5.68 -8.44
CA GLU A 242 -0.06 6.79 -9.10
C GLU A 242 -0.13 8.02 -8.19
N HIS A 243 -0.50 7.84 -6.92
CA HIS A 243 -0.49 8.94 -5.95
C HIS A 243 0.92 9.54 -5.79
N LEU A 244 1.95 8.69 -5.64
CA LEU A 244 3.34 9.16 -5.59
C LEU A 244 3.76 9.88 -6.88
N PHE A 245 3.30 9.40 -8.03
CA PHE A 245 3.60 10.00 -9.33
C PHE A 245 2.95 11.38 -9.46
N GLN A 246 1.71 11.55 -9.00
CA GLN A 246 1.00 12.83 -8.97
C GLN A 246 1.72 13.84 -8.07
N GLU A 247 2.09 13.45 -6.85
CA GLU A 247 2.87 14.30 -5.95
C GLU A 247 4.22 14.69 -6.55
N ALA A 248 4.96 13.73 -7.10
CA ALA A 248 6.23 13.98 -7.76
C ALA A 248 6.08 14.90 -8.98
N ARG A 249 4.97 14.80 -9.73
CA ARG A 249 4.65 15.67 -10.85
C ARG A 249 4.37 17.10 -10.39
N HIS A 250 3.65 17.28 -9.28
CA HIS A 250 3.38 18.61 -8.71
C HIS A 250 4.66 19.33 -8.28
N ILE A 251 5.63 18.58 -7.74
CA ILE A 251 6.92 19.11 -7.28
C ILE A 251 7.86 19.39 -8.45
N CYS A 252 8.09 18.39 -9.32
CA CYS A 252 9.11 18.47 -10.37
C CYS A 252 8.65 19.24 -11.62
N ARG A 253 7.33 19.37 -11.82
CA ARG A 253 6.69 20.07 -12.97
C ARG A 253 7.36 19.77 -14.33
N PRO A 254 7.45 18.49 -14.74
CA PRO A 254 8.04 18.15 -16.04
C PRO A 254 7.24 18.78 -17.18
N ALA A 255 7.95 19.42 -18.11
CA ALA A 255 7.35 20.17 -19.22
C ALA A 255 7.07 19.32 -20.47
N SER A 256 7.63 18.11 -20.56
CA SER A 256 7.54 17.24 -21.73
C SER A 256 7.06 15.82 -21.38
N PRO A 257 6.49 15.08 -22.36
CA PRO A 257 6.11 13.67 -22.16
C PRO A 257 7.29 12.79 -21.78
N SER A 258 8.49 13.06 -22.32
CA SER A 258 9.70 12.35 -21.93
C SER A 258 10.16 12.67 -20.50
N GLY A 259 9.93 13.90 -20.04
CA GLY A 259 10.14 14.27 -18.65
C GLY A 259 9.21 13.51 -17.70
N LEU A 260 7.95 13.31 -18.08
CA LEU A 260 6.99 12.48 -17.34
C LEU A 260 7.43 11.02 -17.29
N ALA A 261 7.83 10.43 -18.41
CA ALA A 261 8.31 9.05 -18.45
C ALA A 261 9.59 8.85 -17.63
N LEU A 262 10.51 9.82 -17.66
CA LEU A 262 11.71 9.79 -16.82
C LEU A 262 11.37 9.85 -15.33
N LEU A 263 10.40 10.69 -14.95
CA LEU A 263 9.94 10.82 -13.56
C LEU A 263 9.35 9.52 -13.05
N GLU A 264 8.45 8.90 -13.82
CA GLU A 264 7.85 7.60 -13.47
C GLU A 264 8.92 6.52 -13.34
N ARG A 265 9.87 6.45 -14.28
CA ARG A 265 10.98 5.49 -14.21
C ARG A 265 11.80 5.65 -12.92
N ARG A 266 12.12 6.89 -12.53
CA ARG A 266 12.87 7.15 -11.29
C ARG A 266 12.08 6.78 -10.05
N LEU A 267 10.77 7.03 -10.05
CA LEU A 267 9.88 6.67 -8.96
C LEU A 267 9.80 5.15 -8.81
N LEU A 268 9.57 4.42 -9.90
CA LEU A 268 9.52 2.96 -9.90
C LEU A 268 10.84 2.34 -9.46
N GLN A 269 11.98 2.90 -9.92
CA GLN A 269 13.30 2.47 -9.46
C GLN A 269 13.46 2.69 -7.96
N LEU A 270 13.08 3.86 -7.44
CA LEU A 270 13.15 4.16 -6.01
C LEU A 270 12.27 3.21 -5.19
N ALA A 271 11.04 2.93 -5.65
CA ALA A 271 10.13 2.00 -5.00
C ALA A 271 10.73 0.57 -4.96
N LEU A 272 11.34 0.13 -6.06
CA LEU A 272 12.03 -1.15 -6.13
C LEU A 272 13.25 -1.20 -5.19
N ASP A 273 14.07 -0.16 -5.16
CA ASP A 273 15.25 -0.10 -4.30
C ASP A 273 14.86 -0.14 -2.81
N VAL A 274 13.80 0.58 -2.43
CA VAL A 274 13.22 0.54 -1.07
C VAL A 274 12.70 -0.86 -0.74
N TRP A 275 12.06 -1.54 -1.69
CA TRP A 275 11.59 -2.91 -1.50
C TRP A 275 12.73 -3.93 -1.34
N LEU A 276 13.80 -3.80 -2.12
CA LEU A 276 14.98 -4.68 -2.07
C LEU A 276 15.85 -4.45 -0.84
N THR A 277 15.79 -3.25 -0.25
CA THR A 277 16.52 -2.89 0.96
C THR A 277 15.57 -2.39 2.05
N PRO A 278 14.66 -3.26 2.53
CA PRO A 278 13.62 -2.84 3.46
C PRO A 278 14.25 -2.38 4.76
N ALA A 279 13.90 -1.18 5.18
CA ALA A 279 14.14 -0.74 6.55
C ALA A 279 13.41 -1.69 7.50
N THR A 280 14.06 -2.07 8.59
CA THR A 280 13.46 -2.85 9.69
C THR A 280 13.13 -1.90 10.84
N PRO A 281 12.00 -1.17 10.78
CA PRO A 281 11.62 -0.23 11.83
C PRO A 281 11.53 -0.89 13.21
N GLU A 282 11.29 -2.21 13.27
CA GLU A 282 11.30 -2.95 14.54
C GLU A 282 12.64 -2.84 15.26
N SER A 283 13.75 -2.88 14.51
CA SER A 283 15.11 -2.86 15.05
C SER A 283 15.48 -1.53 15.69
N TRP A 284 14.75 -0.45 15.38
CA TRP A 284 15.01 0.88 15.89
C TRP A 284 14.44 1.11 17.29
N TYR A 285 13.51 0.25 17.72
CA TYR A 285 12.98 0.24 19.09
C TYR A 285 13.93 -0.46 20.06
N SER A 286 13.77 -0.22 21.37
CA SER A 286 14.57 -0.89 22.40
C SER A 286 14.36 -2.41 22.38
N ALA A 287 15.39 -3.18 22.77
CA ALA A 287 15.31 -4.65 22.82
C ALA A 287 14.17 -5.15 23.73
N GLN A 288 13.83 -4.41 24.78
CA GLN A 288 12.70 -4.72 25.65
C GLN A 288 11.38 -4.59 24.90
N LEU A 289 11.16 -3.50 24.17
CA LEU A 289 9.91 -3.31 23.42
C LEU A 289 9.79 -4.27 22.23
N GLN A 290 10.90 -4.58 21.57
CA GLN A 290 10.94 -5.63 20.54
C GLN A 290 10.45 -6.98 21.10
N LYS A 291 10.89 -7.32 22.32
CA LYS A 291 10.49 -8.56 23.00
C LYS A 291 9.04 -8.51 23.48
N ASP A 292 8.62 -7.43 24.12
CA ASP A 292 7.34 -7.34 24.81
C ASP A 292 6.16 -7.02 23.90
N LEU A 293 6.35 -6.21 22.85
CA LEU A 293 5.29 -5.80 21.92
C LEU A 293 5.43 -6.50 20.57
N LEU A 294 6.60 -6.39 19.93
CA LEU A 294 6.78 -6.79 18.52
C LEU A 294 6.90 -8.30 18.34
N SER A 295 7.37 -9.04 19.35
CA SER A 295 7.53 -10.50 19.27
C SER A 295 6.20 -11.21 19.01
N ALA A 296 6.14 -11.99 17.94
CA ALA A 296 4.98 -12.83 17.61
C ALA A 296 4.99 -14.19 18.33
N LYS A 297 5.89 -14.42 19.30
CA LYS A 297 6.13 -15.75 19.91
C LYS A 297 4.88 -16.41 20.51
N VAL A 298 4.07 -15.64 21.24
CA VAL A 298 2.85 -16.16 21.89
C VAL A 298 1.60 -15.73 21.12
N MET A 299 1.43 -14.42 20.91
CA MET A 299 0.25 -13.87 20.22
C MET A 299 0.19 -14.18 18.72
N GLY A 300 1.26 -14.73 18.13
CA GLY A 300 1.29 -15.17 16.74
C GLY A 300 0.97 -16.65 16.52
N ASP A 301 0.83 -17.44 17.60
CA ASP A 301 0.35 -18.83 17.54
C ASP A 301 -1.11 -18.89 18.03
N PRO A 302 -2.10 -19.18 17.15
CA PRO A 302 -3.50 -19.17 17.53
C PRO A 302 -3.84 -20.21 18.61
N PHE A 303 -3.10 -21.32 18.69
CA PHE A 303 -3.33 -22.35 19.70
C PHE A 303 -2.86 -21.89 21.09
N LEU A 304 -1.76 -21.14 21.17
CA LEU A 304 -1.35 -20.52 22.43
C LEU A 304 -2.34 -19.44 22.87
N VAL A 305 -2.90 -18.69 21.92
CA VAL A 305 -3.95 -17.69 22.19
C VAL A 305 -5.23 -18.37 22.71
N GLU A 306 -5.66 -19.47 22.09
CA GLU A 306 -6.79 -20.29 22.57
C GLU A 306 -6.55 -20.81 24.00
N GLU A 307 -5.35 -21.36 24.26
CA GLU A 307 -4.99 -21.85 25.59
C GLU A 307 -5.05 -20.75 26.64
N ILE A 308 -4.57 -19.54 26.32
CA ILE A 308 -4.67 -18.37 27.21
C ILE A 308 -6.13 -18.02 27.47
N GLY A 309 -6.99 -18.02 26.45
CA GLY A 309 -8.44 -17.79 26.61
C GLY A 309 -9.10 -18.80 27.53
N LEU A 310 -8.76 -20.08 27.38
CA LEU A 310 -9.26 -21.15 28.25
C LEU A 310 -8.74 -21.04 29.69
N LEU A 311 -7.47 -20.67 29.88
CA LEU A 311 -6.91 -20.40 31.21
C LEU A 311 -7.59 -19.20 31.86
N ALA A 312 -7.82 -18.13 31.10
CA ALA A 312 -8.51 -16.94 31.59
C ALA A 312 -9.94 -17.27 32.03
N LEU A 313 -10.65 -18.06 31.22
CA LEU A 313 -12.02 -18.50 31.52
C LEU A 313 -12.08 -19.37 32.79
N LYS A 314 -11.13 -20.31 32.96
CA LYS A 314 -11.05 -21.16 34.16
C LYS A 314 -10.82 -20.34 35.43
N SER A 315 -9.93 -19.36 35.38
CA SER A 315 -9.66 -18.48 36.52
C SER A 315 -10.88 -17.62 36.87
N ALA A 316 -11.56 -17.04 35.87
CA ALA A 316 -12.75 -16.22 36.10
C ALA A 316 -13.94 -17.06 36.60
N ALA A 317 -14.07 -18.32 36.16
CA ALA A 317 -15.09 -19.25 36.65
C ALA A 317 -14.82 -19.74 38.08
N ALA A 318 -13.56 -19.77 38.52
CA ALA A 318 -13.20 -20.09 39.90
C ALA A 318 -13.57 -18.96 40.88
N GLU A 319 -13.58 -17.70 40.41
CA GLU A 319 -13.96 -16.52 41.20
C GLU A 319 -15.48 -16.31 41.31
N GLY A 320 -16.26 -16.79 40.32
CA GLY A 320 -17.72 -16.64 40.28
C GLY A 320 -18.50 -17.96 40.34
N GLN A 321 -19.22 -18.22 41.44
CA GLN A 321 -20.14 -19.37 41.57
C GLN A 321 -21.44 -19.15 40.76
N ASN A 322 -21.40 -19.07 39.42
CA ASN A 322 -22.60 -18.88 38.60
C ASN A 322 -22.78 -20.02 37.60
N GLN A 323 -23.56 -21.05 37.98
CA GLN A 323 -23.92 -22.15 37.08
C GLN A 323 -24.94 -21.71 36.01
N GLY A 324 -24.71 -22.12 34.75
CA GLY A 324 -25.67 -22.04 33.66
C GLY A 324 -25.55 -20.79 32.79
N ARG A 325 -26.54 -19.88 32.84
CA ARG A 325 -26.63 -18.71 31.94
C ARG A 325 -25.45 -17.74 32.12
N GLY A 326 -24.91 -17.61 33.34
CA GLY A 326 -23.72 -16.81 33.62
C GLY A 326 -22.45 -17.35 32.96
N ALA A 327 -22.32 -18.67 32.78
CA ALA A 327 -21.14 -19.27 32.18
C ALA A 327 -20.99 -18.94 30.69
N ARG A 328 -22.12 -18.84 29.95
CA ARG A 328 -22.09 -18.43 28.53
C ARG A 328 -21.72 -16.96 28.36
N VAL A 329 -22.21 -16.10 29.25
CA VAL A 329 -21.86 -14.67 29.25
C VAL A 329 -20.39 -14.50 29.59
N LEU A 330 -19.89 -15.22 30.60
CA LEU A 330 -18.48 -15.20 30.99
C LEU A 330 -17.57 -15.65 29.85
N LEU A 331 -17.91 -16.75 29.16
CA LEU A 331 -17.18 -17.23 27.98
C LEU A 331 -17.10 -16.14 26.91
N LEU A 332 -18.24 -15.55 26.55
CA LEU A 332 -18.28 -14.52 25.51
C LEU A 332 -17.48 -13.27 25.92
N GLU A 333 -17.56 -12.85 27.18
CA GLU A 333 -16.81 -11.72 27.70
C GLU A 333 -15.29 -11.98 27.68
N THR A 334 -14.84 -13.15 28.15
CA THR A 334 -13.41 -13.51 28.16
C THR A 334 -12.83 -13.54 26.74
N PHE A 335 -13.50 -14.21 25.80
CA PHE A 335 -13.01 -14.27 24.42
C PHE A 335 -13.14 -12.94 23.67
N SER A 336 -14.15 -12.11 24.00
CA SER A 336 -14.25 -10.74 23.45
C SER A 336 -13.07 -9.88 23.91
N LYS A 337 -12.74 -9.91 25.22
CA LYS A 337 -11.56 -9.21 25.77
C LYS A 337 -10.26 -9.70 25.17
N LEU A 338 -10.12 -11.01 24.93
CA LEU A 338 -8.95 -11.57 24.28
C LEU A 338 -8.83 -11.11 22.82
N LEU A 339 -9.92 -11.14 22.06
CA LEU A 339 -9.94 -10.66 20.67
C LEU A 339 -9.62 -9.16 20.59
N GLU A 340 -10.18 -8.38 21.51
CA GLU A 340 -9.87 -6.96 21.65
C GLU A 340 -8.37 -6.76 21.94
N LEU A 341 -7.80 -7.50 22.89
CA LEU A 341 -6.38 -7.41 23.23
C LEU A 341 -5.45 -7.77 22.04
N VAL A 342 -5.80 -8.80 21.26
CA VAL A 342 -5.09 -9.16 20.02
C VAL A 342 -5.16 -8.00 19.02
N THR A 343 -6.35 -7.41 18.86
CA THR A 343 -6.57 -6.29 17.94
C THR A 343 -5.82 -5.02 18.37
N LEU A 344 -5.85 -4.70 19.66
CA LEU A 344 -5.12 -3.57 20.25
C LEU A 344 -3.62 -3.73 20.07
N ARG A 345 -3.08 -4.93 20.31
CA ARG A 345 -1.66 -5.22 20.06
C ARG A 345 -1.31 -5.00 18.59
N HIS A 346 -2.09 -5.57 17.67
CA HIS A 346 -1.83 -5.46 16.24
C HIS A 346 -1.81 -3.98 15.79
N ARG A 347 -2.84 -3.22 16.15
CA ARG A 347 -2.91 -1.78 15.84
C ARG A 347 -1.78 -0.98 16.49
N LEU A 348 -1.40 -1.31 17.72
CA LEU A 348 -0.29 -0.64 18.40
C LEU A 348 1.05 -0.89 17.70
N VAL A 349 1.28 -2.12 17.22
CA VAL A 349 2.45 -2.45 16.39
C VAL A 349 2.44 -1.59 15.13
N GLU A 350 1.35 -1.58 14.36
CA GLU A 350 1.23 -0.76 13.13
C GLU A 350 1.51 0.72 13.39
N MET A 351 0.83 1.31 14.38
CA MET A 351 1.02 2.73 14.74
C MET A 351 2.45 3.03 15.18
N SER A 352 3.11 2.08 15.86
CA SER A 352 4.51 2.23 16.25
C SER A 352 5.43 2.23 15.02
N LEU A 353 5.28 1.25 14.11
CA LEU A 353 6.11 1.19 12.91
C LEU A 353 5.93 2.43 12.01
N GLU A 354 4.69 2.90 11.84
CA GLU A 354 4.39 4.16 11.14
C GLU A 354 5.05 5.37 11.82
N SER A 355 4.94 5.45 13.15
CA SER A 355 5.57 6.54 13.93
C SER A 355 7.08 6.53 13.77
N ALA A 356 7.70 5.36 13.67
CA ALA A 356 9.14 5.23 13.49
C ALA A 356 9.60 5.76 12.13
N HIS A 357 8.85 5.48 11.06
CA HIS A 357 9.09 6.07 9.75
C HIS A 357 8.91 7.59 9.75
N LEU A 358 7.83 8.09 10.37
CA LEU A 358 7.57 9.53 10.48
C LEU A 358 8.64 10.26 11.30
N ALA A 359 9.09 9.68 12.40
CA ALA A 359 10.17 10.24 13.21
C ALA A 359 11.49 10.37 12.43
N ARG A 360 11.83 9.35 11.63
CA ARG A 360 13.01 9.41 10.75
C ARG A 360 12.87 10.47 9.67
N LEU A 361 11.68 10.59 9.06
CA LEU A 361 11.40 11.61 8.04
C LEU A 361 11.44 13.01 8.64
N TYR A 362 10.86 13.20 9.84
CA TYR A 362 10.93 14.43 10.61
C TYR A 362 12.39 14.85 10.82
N LYS A 363 13.25 13.95 11.33
CA LYS A 363 14.67 14.27 11.53
C LYS A 363 15.34 14.66 10.22
N LYS A 364 15.13 13.88 9.15
CA LYS A 364 15.73 14.15 7.85
C LYS A 364 15.36 15.54 7.32
N MET A 365 14.09 15.93 7.43
CA MET A 365 13.65 17.26 6.99
C MET A 365 14.13 18.37 7.90
N ALA A 366 14.21 18.16 9.21
CA ALA A 366 14.83 19.11 10.13
C ALA A 366 16.29 19.38 9.73
N TRP A 367 17.05 18.32 9.42
CA TRP A 367 18.42 18.44 8.91
C TRP A 367 18.49 19.20 7.59
N GLU A 368 17.63 18.90 6.63
CA GLU A 368 17.58 19.57 5.32
C GLU A 368 17.23 21.07 5.44
N MET A 369 16.40 21.43 6.41
CA MET A 369 16.04 22.82 6.71
C MET A 369 17.07 23.58 7.57
N GLY A 370 18.14 22.91 8.03
CA GLY A 370 19.17 23.51 8.90
C GLY A 370 18.83 23.51 10.39
N PHE A 371 17.80 22.78 10.83
CA PHE A 371 17.36 22.70 12.22
C PHE A 371 17.96 21.53 13.04
N GLU A 372 19.14 21.01 12.65
CA GLU A 372 19.72 19.78 13.23
C GLU A 372 18.67 18.64 13.32
N GLU A 373 18.22 18.25 14.51
CA GLU A 373 17.19 17.22 14.74
C GLU A 373 15.83 17.75 15.25
N TYR A 374 15.63 19.07 15.27
CA TYR A 374 14.54 19.69 16.04
C TYR A 374 13.62 20.57 15.17
N HIS A 375 12.56 21.11 15.80
CA HIS A 375 11.88 22.33 15.35
C HIS A 375 11.02 22.32 14.07
N LEU A 376 10.51 21.18 13.60
CA LEU A 376 9.45 21.20 12.57
C LEU A 376 8.06 21.50 13.16
N HIS A 377 7.97 22.59 13.93
CA HIS A 377 6.71 23.12 14.51
C HIS A 377 6.01 22.25 15.57
N LEU A 378 6.70 21.27 16.17
CA LEU A 378 6.23 20.58 17.36
C LEU A 378 6.84 21.18 18.63
N ARG A 379 5.98 21.44 19.62
CA ARG A 379 6.37 21.90 20.95
C ARG A 379 5.83 20.94 22.01
N PRO A 380 6.68 20.35 22.86
CA PRO A 380 6.21 19.53 23.97
C PRO A 380 5.54 20.43 25.01
N VAL A 381 4.35 20.03 25.47
CA VAL A 381 3.62 20.71 26.54
C VAL A 381 3.31 19.67 27.62
N HIS A 382 3.73 19.90 28.85
CA HIS A 382 3.40 18.98 29.94
C HIS A 382 1.89 19.04 30.25
N PHE A 383 1.31 17.87 30.51
CA PHE A 383 -0.13 17.70 30.77
C PHE A 383 -0.65 18.57 31.92
N GLU A 384 0.17 18.85 32.93
CA GLU A 384 -0.17 19.71 34.07
C GLU A 384 -0.56 21.14 33.67
N PHE A 385 -0.21 21.57 32.45
CA PHE A 385 -0.51 22.91 31.91
C PHE A 385 -1.67 22.91 30.90
N ALA A 386 -2.21 21.74 30.52
CA ALA A 386 -3.38 21.65 29.67
C ALA A 386 -4.65 21.90 30.50
N THR A 387 -5.02 23.17 30.70
CA THR A 387 -6.22 23.53 31.46
C THR A 387 -7.49 22.98 30.80
N HIS A 388 -8.24 22.16 31.52
CA HIS A 388 -9.57 21.68 31.12
C HIS A 388 -10.51 22.87 30.88
N LYS A 389 -11.32 22.81 29.82
CA LYS A 389 -12.16 23.89 29.26
C LYS A 389 -13.14 24.59 30.22
N ASP A 390 -13.24 24.20 31.49
CA ASP A 390 -14.17 24.80 32.46
C ASP A 390 -13.59 26.00 33.23
N LYS A 391 -12.35 26.42 32.92
CA LYS A 391 -11.74 27.64 33.48
C LYS A 391 -11.17 28.54 32.38
N VAL A 392 -12.04 29.04 31.50
CA VAL A 392 -11.70 29.97 30.41
C VAL A 392 -11.35 31.38 30.92
N ASP A 393 -11.62 31.69 32.20
CA ASP A 393 -11.40 33.01 32.80
C ASP A 393 -9.99 33.25 33.35
N HIS A 394 -9.09 32.27 33.22
CA HIS A 394 -7.68 32.46 33.58
C HIS A 394 -6.86 32.75 32.32
N PRO A 395 -6.02 33.81 32.29
CA PRO A 395 -5.07 33.98 31.21
C PRO A 395 -4.23 32.70 31.08
N PRO A 396 -3.87 32.28 29.86
CA PRO A 396 -3.04 31.09 29.67
C PRO A 396 -1.78 31.23 30.54
N PRO A 397 -1.32 30.15 31.19
CA PRO A 397 -0.16 30.22 32.07
C PRO A 397 1.03 30.81 31.30
N VAL A 398 1.53 31.95 31.76
CA VAL A 398 2.68 32.63 31.18
C VAL A 398 3.91 31.81 31.53
N PHE A 399 4.62 31.31 30.51
CA PHE A 399 5.83 30.53 30.68
C PHE A 399 6.95 31.39 31.26
N ILE A 400 7.82 30.79 32.09
CA ILE A 400 9.14 31.39 32.40
C ILE A 400 9.98 31.52 31.13
N THR A 401 9.75 30.67 30.12
CA THR A 401 10.35 30.81 28.78
C THR A 401 9.72 31.91 27.93
N SER A 402 8.52 32.42 28.26
CA SER A 402 7.94 33.59 27.61
C SER A 402 8.33 34.91 28.28
N LEU A 403 8.85 34.87 29.50
CA LEU A 403 9.38 36.04 30.23
C LEU A 403 10.88 36.27 29.98
N LEU A 404 11.56 35.31 29.36
CA LEU A 404 12.95 35.41 28.96
C LEU A 404 13.00 35.54 27.44
N GLU A 405 12.92 36.77 26.96
CA GLU A 405 13.21 37.19 25.57
C GLU A 405 14.68 36.91 25.19
N ASN A 406 15.12 35.66 25.27
CA ASN A 406 16.36 35.21 24.67
C ASN A 406 16.01 34.42 23.42
N SER A 407 16.23 35.04 22.26
CA SER A 407 16.09 34.51 20.90
C SER A 407 16.83 33.19 20.63
N ASP A 408 17.61 32.70 21.60
CA ASP A 408 18.49 31.54 21.46
C ASP A 408 17.88 30.22 21.99
N ARG A 409 16.64 30.23 22.51
CA ARG A 409 15.96 29.02 23.04
C ARG A 409 14.80 28.59 22.16
N ILE A 410 15.15 28.13 20.97
CA ILE A 410 14.22 27.43 20.06
C ILE A 410 13.67 26.17 20.79
N ASP A 411 12.37 25.87 20.67
CA ASP A 411 11.68 24.74 21.35
C ASP A 411 12.13 23.36 20.84
N ARG A 412 13.11 22.72 21.50
CA ARG A 412 13.80 21.51 21.00
C ARG A 412 12.98 20.23 21.17
N TYR A 413 11.98 19.99 20.32
CA TYR A 413 11.39 18.67 20.16
C TYR A 413 12.23 17.82 19.19
N SER A 414 12.86 16.76 19.69
CA SER A 414 13.38 15.68 18.85
C SER A 414 12.69 14.38 19.21
N PRO A 415 12.23 13.60 18.22
CA PRO A 415 11.84 12.22 18.44
C PRO A 415 13.12 11.39 18.66
N THR A 416 13.84 11.64 19.77
CA THR A 416 15.18 11.10 20.05
C THR A 416 15.18 9.64 20.46
N THR A 417 14.05 9.10 20.91
CA THR A 417 13.98 7.73 21.40
C THR A 417 12.67 7.14 20.90
N LEU A 418 12.76 6.16 20.01
CA LEU A 418 11.63 5.33 19.59
C LEU A 418 11.19 4.50 20.80
N VAL A 419 10.49 5.17 21.70
CA VAL A 419 9.72 4.62 22.82
C VAL A 419 8.26 4.81 22.44
N LEU A 420 7.37 4.07 23.08
CA LEU A 420 5.95 4.32 22.93
C LEU A 420 5.58 5.69 23.49
N ALA A 421 4.66 6.39 22.84
CA ALA A 421 4.15 7.70 23.26
C ALA A 421 3.71 7.73 24.73
N ILE A 422 3.22 6.59 25.26
CA ILE A 422 2.77 6.49 26.65
C ILE A 422 3.89 6.78 27.66
N SER A 423 5.16 6.54 27.31
CA SER A 423 6.28 6.89 28.19
C SER A 423 6.44 8.40 28.39
N GLU A 424 5.85 9.22 27.52
CA GLU A 424 5.81 10.68 27.70
C GLU A 424 4.70 11.10 28.69
N VAL A 425 3.73 10.22 28.97
CA VAL A 425 2.54 10.49 29.78
C VAL A 425 2.64 9.85 31.18
N ASP A 426 3.18 8.63 31.27
CA ASP A 426 3.31 7.89 32.52
C ASP A 426 4.58 7.02 32.54
N ASP A 427 5.49 7.33 33.46
CA ASP A 427 6.74 6.61 33.64
C ASP A 427 6.58 5.25 34.35
N ASN A 428 5.44 4.94 34.99
CA ASN A 428 5.42 3.85 35.97
C ASN A 428 4.24 2.88 36.00
N GLN A 429 3.03 3.20 35.51
CA GLN A 429 1.88 2.29 35.69
C GLN A 429 1.22 1.77 34.40
N VAL A 430 0.88 2.64 33.46
CA VAL A 430 0.13 2.29 32.24
C VAL A 430 1.04 1.69 31.17
N GLY A 431 2.30 2.11 31.09
CA GLY A 431 3.26 1.67 30.06
C GLY A 431 3.89 0.28 30.28
N LYS A 432 3.60 -0.42 31.38
CA LYS A 432 4.20 -1.73 31.69
C LYS A 432 3.29 -2.87 31.24
N PHE A 433 3.60 -3.45 30.08
CA PHE A 433 2.90 -4.63 29.55
C PHE A 433 3.88 -5.56 28.84
N SER A 434 3.49 -6.83 28.64
CA SER A 434 4.28 -7.78 27.85
C SER A 434 3.37 -8.83 27.21
N PHE A 435 3.60 -9.09 25.92
CA PHE A 435 3.00 -10.16 25.13
C PHE A 435 3.97 -11.34 24.93
N TYR A 436 5.08 -11.38 25.67
CA TYR A 436 6.12 -12.39 25.50
C TYR A 436 5.83 -13.71 26.22
N THR A 437 5.06 -13.69 27.32
CA THR A 437 4.70 -14.90 28.09
C THR A 437 3.20 -14.99 28.32
N LYS A 438 2.72 -16.23 28.51
CA LYS A 438 1.30 -16.51 28.78
C LYS A 438 0.82 -15.80 30.03
N GLU A 439 1.63 -15.79 31.08
CA GLU A 439 1.30 -15.19 32.38
C GLU A 439 1.16 -13.67 32.28
N ALA A 440 2.00 -13.02 31.48
CA ALA A 440 1.91 -11.57 31.25
C ALA A 440 0.63 -11.21 30.48
N ILE A 441 0.26 -12.00 29.48
CA ILE A 441 -0.99 -11.80 28.73
C ILE A 441 -2.21 -12.05 29.60
N LEU A 442 -2.19 -13.11 30.42
CA LEU A 442 -3.25 -13.35 31.40
C LEU A 442 -3.42 -12.15 32.34
N LYS A 443 -2.34 -11.56 32.84
CA LYS A 443 -2.40 -10.33 33.65
C LYS A 443 -2.99 -9.12 32.91
N LEU A 444 -2.89 -9.05 31.58
CA LEU A 444 -3.51 -7.99 30.78
C LEU A 444 -5.01 -8.23 30.57
N LEU A 445 -5.44 -9.50 30.53
CA LEU A 445 -6.86 -9.87 30.43
C LEU A 445 -7.60 -9.66 31.76
N PHE A 446 -6.89 -9.79 32.88
CA PHE A 446 -7.38 -9.47 34.20
C PHE A 446 -7.09 -8.00 34.56
N HIS A 447 -7.84 -7.44 35.50
CA HIS A 447 -7.74 -6.02 35.90
C HIS A 447 -8.04 -5.05 34.75
N SER A 448 -7.63 -3.78 34.87
CA SER A 448 -7.83 -2.72 33.88
C SER A 448 -6.85 -2.78 32.69
N GLY A 449 -6.34 -3.98 32.36
CA GLY A 449 -5.24 -4.15 31.40
C GLY A 449 -5.65 -3.86 29.96
N VAL A 450 -6.86 -4.26 29.57
CA VAL A 450 -7.42 -3.96 28.24
C VAL A 450 -7.65 -2.45 28.09
N GLU A 451 -8.23 -1.80 29.10
CA GLU A 451 -8.45 -0.36 29.13
C GLU A 451 -7.13 0.41 29.07
N ASN A 452 -6.11 -0.04 29.80
CA ASN A 452 -4.76 0.53 29.72
C ASN A 452 -4.18 0.43 28.30
N MET A 453 -4.35 -0.71 27.63
CA MET A 453 -3.89 -0.89 26.24
C MET A 453 -4.64 0.03 25.26
N GLN A 454 -5.92 0.32 25.48
CA GLN A 454 -6.66 1.31 24.69
C GLN A 454 -6.05 2.71 24.86
N VAL A 455 -5.70 3.11 26.09
CA VAL A 455 -5.05 4.40 26.37
C VAL A 455 -3.68 4.47 25.69
N ILE A 456 -2.87 3.40 25.78
CA ILE A 456 -1.56 3.34 25.11
C ILE A 456 -1.72 3.54 23.59
N LEU A 457 -2.68 2.85 22.98
CA LEU A 457 -2.95 2.99 21.54
C LEU A 457 -3.39 4.41 21.18
N ALA A 458 -4.27 5.03 21.98
CA ALA A 458 -4.73 6.40 21.76
C ALA A 458 -3.58 7.41 21.83
N CYS A 459 -2.68 7.27 22.83
CA CYS A 459 -1.48 8.09 22.95
C CYS A 459 -0.56 7.91 21.73
N GLN A 460 -0.33 6.66 21.29
CA GLN A 460 0.52 6.40 20.13
C GLN A 460 -0.07 6.98 18.84
N ALA A 461 -1.38 6.83 18.64
CA ALA A 461 -2.07 7.41 17.49
C ALA A 461 -2.00 8.95 17.49
N ALA A 462 -2.14 9.60 18.64
CA ALA A 462 -2.01 11.04 18.77
C ALA A 462 -0.58 11.52 18.43
N GLN A 463 0.45 10.85 18.97
CA GLN A 463 1.85 11.16 18.66
C GLN A 463 2.15 11.00 17.16
N LYS A 464 1.71 9.89 16.57
CA LYS A 464 1.85 9.62 15.14
C LYS A 464 1.21 10.72 14.29
N ASN A 465 -0.02 11.11 14.60
CA ASN A 465 -0.74 12.14 13.87
C ASN A 465 -0.07 13.51 14.01
N ALA A 466 0.46 13.84 15.19
CA ALA A 466 1.23 15.07 15.40
C ALA A 466 2.50 15.09 14.54
N LEU A 467 3.25 13.98 14.50
CA LEU A 467 4.43 13.83 13.63
C LEU A 467 4.06 13.96 12.14
N MET A 468 2.96 13.34 11.71
CA MET A 468 2.48 13.42 10.33
C MET A 468 2.16 14.86 9.93
N VAL A 469 1.43 15.60 10.78
CA VAL A 469 1.09 17.02 10.52
C VAL A 469 2.36 17.87 10.46
N ALA A 470 3.29 17.68 11.39
CA ALA A 470 4.57 18.39 11.41
C ALA A 470 5.37 18.16 10.13
N VAL A 471 5.43 16.90 9.67
CA VAL A 471 6.11 16.51 8.44
C VAL A 471 5.43 17.16 7.22
N GLN A 472 4.10 17.09 7.13
CA GLN A 472 3.35 17.70 6.02
C GLN A 472 3.49 19.21 5.97
N HIS A 473 3.46 19.87 7.14
CA HIS A 473 3.63 21.32 7.26
C HIS A 473 5.03 21.72 6.82
N ALA A 474 6.07 21.06 7.33
CA ALA A 474 7.44 21.25 6.87
C ALA A 474 7.58 21.10 5.36
N PHE A 475 7.00 20.03 4.80
CA PHE A 475 7.05 19.78 3.36
C PHE A 475 6.43 20.91 2.53
N PHE A 476 5.31 21.49 3.01
CA PHE A 476 4.66 22.62 2.34
C PHE A 476 5.55 23.87 2.26
N TYR A 477 6.35 24.16 3.30
CA TYR A 477 7.29 25.29 3.27
C TYR A 477 8.63 24.97 2.60
N HIS A 478 9.01 23.68 2.56
CA HIS A 478 10.29 23.24 1.99
C HIS A 478 10.33 23.24 0.45
N THR A 479 9.25 23.59 -0.27
CA THR A 479 9.30 23.56 -1.75
C THR A 479 10.47 24.41 -2.27
N PRO A 480 11.51 23.81 -2.88
CA PRO A 480 12.63 24.57 -3.38
C PRO A 480 12.12 25.46 -4.50
N ARG A 481 12.34 26.76 -4.36
CA ARG A 481 12.05 27.74 -5.40
C ARG A 481 12.80 27.29 -6.66
N GLY A 482 12.06 26.91 -7.71
CA GLY A 482 12.61 26.42 -8.97
C GLY A 482 13.72 27.33 -9.52
N GLY A 483 14.76 26.70 -10.07
CA GLY A 483 16.05 27.31 -10.37
C GLY A 483 16.01 28.58 -11.23
N CYS A 484 16.89 29.53 -10.90
CA CYS A 484 17.36 30.55 -11.83
C CYS A 484 18.56 30.01 -12.63
N PRO A 485 18.68 30.29 -13.94
CA PRO A 485 19.86 29.91 -14.71
C PRO A 485 21.05 30.83 -14.35
N ALA A 486 22.25 30.26 -14.45
CA ALA A 486 23.58 30.76 -14.13
C ALA A 486 23.84 32.28 -14.32
N GLU A 487 24.52 32.93 -13.38
CA GLU A 487 25.98 33.19 -13.42
C GLU A 487 26.48 34.05 -12.22
N VAL A 488 27.65 33.66 -11.68
CA VAL A 488 28.66 34.50 -10.98
C VAL A 488 28.53 34.80 -9.46
N GLN A 489 29.51 34.22 -8.77
CA GLN A 489 30.27 34.63 -7.57
C GLN A 489 29.83 34.27 -6.15
N ILE A 490 30.84 33.67 -5.49
CA ILE A 490 30.95 33.23 -4.11
C ILE A 490 30.66 34.39 -3.16
N GLY A 491 29.64 34.21 -2.33
CA GLY A 491 29.33 35.00 -1.15
C GLY A 491 28.34 34.20 -0.30
N GLU A 492 28.66 34.00 0.98
CA GLU A 492 27.81 33.32 1.96
C GLU A 492 26.39 33.92 1.95
N PRO A 493 25.31 33.11 1.94
CA PRO A 493 23.97 33.67 2.07
C PRO A 493 23.67 33.93 3.54
N GLU A 494 23.67 35.20 3.94
CA GLU A 494 22.97 35.66 5.14
C GLU A 494 21.49 35.24 5.04
N ALA A 495 21.03 34.43 5.99
CA ALA A 495 19.64 34.07 6.13
C ALA A 495 18.83 35.31 6.53
N CYS A 496 18.02 35.85 5.59
CA CYS A 496 16.97 36.79 5.93
C CYS A 496 15.86 36.07 6.69
N TYR A 497 15.89 36.22 8.01
CA TYR A 497 14.78 35.87 8.90
C TYR A 497 13.56 36.74 8.55
N HIS A 498 12.51 36.11 8.05
CA HIS A 498 11.16 36.62 8.22
C HIS A 498 10.41 35.65 9.12
N ASP A 499 10.28 36.02 10.39
CA ASP A 499 9.37 35.36 11.33
C ASP A 499 7.94 35.41 10.77
N PRO A 500 7.22 34.28 10.66
CA PRO A 500 5.77 34.33 10.53
C PRO A 500 5.17 34.78 11.87
N PRO A 501 4.08 35.56 11.88
CA PRO A 501 3.51 36.08 13.11
C PRO A 501 3.06 34.94 14.03
N ALA A 502 3.51 35.01 15.28
CA ALA A 502 3.01 34.22 16.40
C ALA A 502 1.48 34.40 16.51
N ASN A 503 0.78 33.28 16.71
CA ASN A 503 -0.68 33.14 16.80
C ASN A 503 -1.45 33.15 15.47
N ILE A 504 -1.36 32.04 14.76
CA ILE A 504 -2.44 31.60 13.88
C ILE A 504 -3.23 30.50 14.60
N ARG A 505 -4.30 30.89 15.29
CA ARG A 505 -5.41 29.97 15.63
C ARG A 505 -6.22 29.76 14.35
N LEU A 506 -5.97 28.69 13.60
CA LEU A 506 -6.85 28.30 12.51
C LEU A 506 -7.95 27.39 13.04
N PHE A 507 -9.15 27.96 13.13
CA PHE A 507 -10.35 27.20 12.82
C PHE A 507 -10.30 26.87 11.32
N LEU A 508 -10.22 25.58 10.97
CA LEU A 508 -10.52 25.14 9.61
C LEU A 508 -11.82 24.32 9.62
N PRO A 509 -12.78 24.66 8.73
CA PRO A 509 -14.04 23.92 8.60
C PRO A 509 -13.80 22.52 8.02
N CYS A 510 -14.59 21.56 8.51
CA CYS A 510 -14.69 20.21 7.96
C CYS A 510 -15.03 20.24 6.46
N VAL A 511 -14.04 20.15 5.57
CA VAL A 511 -14.20 19.57 4.24
C VAL A 511 -12.89 18.86 3.87
N LEU A 512 -12.78 17.59 4.25
CA LEU A 512 -11.87 16.63 3.63
C LEU A 512 -12.63 15.96 2.47
N PRO A 513 -12.02 15.70 1.30
CA PRO A 513 -12.56 14.72 0.37
C PRO A 513 -12.45 13.33 1.03
N SER A 514 -13.60 12.67 1.11
CA SER A 514 -13.85 11.37 1.72
C SER A 514 -12.99 10.26 1.10
N LEU A 515 -12.05 9.73 1.89
CA LEU A 515 -11.62 8.33 1.80
C LEU A 515 -12.55 7.50 2.71
N PRO A 516 -13.23 6.45 2.23
CA PRO A 516 -14.08 5.64 3.07
C PRO A 516 -13.21 4.67 3.88
N LEU A 517 -12.90 5.02 5.12
CA LEU A 517 -12.53 4.05 6.15
C LEU A 517 -13.73 3.88 7.08
N PRO A 518 -14.25 2.65 7.31
CA PRO A 518 -15.31 2.44 8.27
C PRO A 518 -14.69 2.41 9.68
N LEU A 519 -14.68 3.56 10.35
CA LEU A 519 -14.54 3.66 11.79
C LEU A 519 -15.80 4.36 12.32
N PRO A 520 -16.59 3.72 13.21
CA PRO A 520 -17.65 4.44 13.90
C PRO A 520 -17.01 5.45 14.84
N LEU A 521 -17.25 6.74 14.58
CA LEU A 521 -16.94 7.85 15.47
C LEU A 521 -17.67 7.65 16.80
N LEU A 522 -16.93 7.46 17.90
CA LEU A 522 -17.45 7.62 19.26
C LEU A 522 -17.19 9.06 19.73
N PRO A 523 -18.22 9.81 20.18
CA PRO A 523 -18.05 11.15 20.74
C PRO A 523 -17.52 11.09 22.18
N PRO A 524 -16.97 12.20 22.72
CA PRO A 524 -16.27 12.19 23.99
C PRO A 524 -17.19 12.58 25.15
N PHE A 525 -17.94 11.65 25.77
CA PHE A 525 -18.49 11.87 27.12
C PHE A 525 -18.78 10.53 27.83
N PHE A 526 -18.16 10.33 29.00
CA PHE A 526 -18.46 9.24 29.94
C PHE A 526 -19.68 9.61 30.80
N LEU A 527 -20.75 8.80 30.76
CA LEU A 527 -21.64 8.51 31.90
C LEU A 527 -22.27 7.10 31.71
N PHE A 528 -22.34 6.34 32.81
CA PHE A 528 -22.75 4.92 32.89
C PHE A 528 -24.21 4.61 32.45
N SER A 529 -24.39 3.56 31.63
CA SER A 529 -25.41 2.44 31.59
C SER A 529 -26.94 2.72 31.73
N PRO A 530 -27.92 1.89 31.26
CA PRO A 530 -27.87 0.54 30.63
C PRO A 530 -28.72 0.33 29.33
N PHE A 531 -28.49 -0.81 28.65
CA PHE A 531 -29.37 -1.55 27.71
C PHE A 531 -30.17 -0.81 26.60
N LEU A 532 -29.86 -1.14 25.33
CA LEU A 532 -30.77 -1.78 24.34
C LEU A 532 -30.07 -1.85 22.97
N PHE A 533 -29.39 -2.95 22.68
CA PHE A 533 -28.99 -3.28 21.31
C PHE A 533 -30.21 -3.86 20.59
N SER A 534 -30.72 -3.12 19.61
CA SER A 534 -31.68 -3.65 18.63
C SER A 534 -30.89 -4.36 17.53
N PHE A 535 -30.99 -5.69 17.53
CA PHE A 535 -30.59 -6.56 16.43
C PHE A 535 -31.52 -6.30 15.24
N SER A 536 -30.98 -5.92 14.09
CA SER A 536 -31.63 -6.18 12.81
C SER A 536 -30.63 -6.18 11.66
N HIS A 537 -30.64 -7.30 10.91
CA HIS A 537 -30.04 -7.55 9.59
C HIS A 537 -28.67 -8.24 9.56
N PHE A 538 -28.66 -9.47 10.09
CA PHE A 538 -28.01 -10.61 9.44
C PHE A 538 -28.99 -11.21 8.42
N PRO A 539 -28.55 -11.60 7.20
CA PRO A 539 -29.06 -12.79 6.56
C PRO A 539 -28.14 -13.95 6.91
N LEU A 540 -28.62 -14.79 7.83
CA LEU A 540 -28.22 -16.18 7.91
C LEU A 540 -28.68 -16.87 6.61
N PHE A 541 -27.76 -17.52 5.88
CA PHE A 541 -28.13 -18.69 5.09
C PHE A 541 -27.22 -19.87 5.46
N PRO A 542 -27.81 -21.04 5.76
CA PRO A 542 -27.06 -22.24 6.14
C PRO A 542 -26.54 -22.96 4.89
N VAL A 543 -25.27 -23.36 4.93
CA VAL A 543 -24.74 -24.40 4.05
C VAL A 543 -25.28 -25.74 4.55
N PHE A 544 -26.32 -26.25 3.88
CA PHE A 544 -26.70 -27.65 4.00
C PHE A 544 -25.89 -28.46 2.97
N LEU A 545 -25.19 -29.46 3.49
CA LEU A 545 -24.73 -30.63 2.75
C LEU A 545 -25.90 -31.24 1.95
N PHE A 546 -25.65 -31.56 0.69
CA PHE A 546 -26.22 -32.76 0.07
C PHE A 546 -25.12 -33.51 -0.66
N SER A 547 -24.64 -34.57 0.01
CA SER A 547 -24.12 -35.75 -0.65
C SER A 547 -25.29 -36.45 -1.35
N PHE A 548 -25.20 -36.68 -2.66
CA PHE A 548 -25.74 -37.88 -3.31
C PHE A 548 -25.16 -38.02 -4.74
N LEU A 549 -24.56 -39.19 -4.96
CA LEU A 549 -23.92 -39.77 -6.16
C LEU A 549 -22.53 -39.26 -6.54
#